data_AF-A0A521DX98-F1
#
_entry.id   AF-A0A521DX98-F1
#
_cell.length_a   1.000
_cell.length_b   1.000
_cell.length_c   1.000
_cell.angle_alpha   90.00
_cell.angle_beta   90.00
_cell.angle_gamma   90.00
#
_symmetry.space_group_name_H-M   'P 1'
#
loop_
_entity.id
_entity.type
_entity.pdbx_description
1 polymer ?
#
loop_
_entity_poly.entity_id
_entity_poly.type
_entity_poly.pdbx_seq_one_letter_code
_entity_poly.pdbx_strand_id
1 'polypeptide(L)'
;MKKLISEKFHIILLGLTLGFIIYWLISANLGINDLLKSPKYTIGEAISDWHHKNNNGVGIDYKYDVNAITYSKTANVSYQKGDKFLIIFDSIKPDNSAILDIYSIENYLIDLKVPSKGWKYQDVPFDIDSNTIKKYVQDWNVEPFEYIQK
;
A
#
# COMPACT_ATOMS: atom_id res chain seq x y z
N MET A 1 -20.40 -39.67 18.49
CA MET A 1 -19.82 -38.53 17.72
C MET A 1 -20.21 -37.16 18.28
N LYS A 2 -21.49 -36.85 18.50
CA LYS A 2 -21.93 -35.52 19.04
C LYS A 2 -21.30 -35.13 20.40
N LYS A 3 -21.10 -36.09 21.31
CA LYS A 3 -20.55 -35.85 22.67
C LYS A 3 -19.07 -35.45 22.67
N LEU A 4 -18.24 -36.15 21.86
CA LEU A 4 -16.81 -35.84 21.69
C LEU A 4 -16.58 -34.47 21.02
N ILE A 5 -17.43 -34.11 20.06
CA ILE A 5 -17.39 -32.80 19.40
C ILE A 5 -17.74 -31.68 20.39
N SER A 6 -18.72 -31.91 21.27
CA SER A 6 -19.11 -30.96 22.32
C SER A 6 -18.02 -30.77 23.38
N GLU A 7 -17.38 -31.85 23.84
CA GLU A 7 -16.36 -31.79 24.91
C GLU A 7 -15.03 -31.21 24.42
N LYS A 8 -14.67 -31.44 23.15
CA LYS A 8 -13.43 -30.93 22.52
C LYS A 8 -13.67 -29.73 21.61
N PHE A 9 -14.87 -29.15 21.63
CA PHE A 9 -15.26 -28.03 20.76
C PHE A 9 -14.27 -26.87 20.85
N HIS A 10 -13.87 -26.51 22.06
CA HIS A 10 -12.91 -25.42 22.30
C HIS A 10 -11.53 -25.68 21.67
N ILE A 11 -11.06 -26.94 21.67
CA ILE A 11 -9.79 -27.33 21.07
C ILE A 11 -9.88 -27.26 19.54
N ILE A 12 -10.99 -27.73 18.96
CA ILE A 12 -11.25 -27.65 17.52
C ILE A 12 -11.35 -26.18 17.08
N LEU A 13 -12.06 -25.36 17.86
CA LEU A 13 -12.22 -23.93 17.61
C LEU A 13 -10.86 -23.21 17.67
N LEU A 14 -10.04 -23.51 18.68
CA LEU A 14 -8.70 -22.95 18.83
C LEU A 14 -7.83 -23.27 17.60
N GLY A 15 -7.83 -24.52 17.15
CA GLY A 15 -7.09 -24.95 15.97
C GLY A 15 -7.52 -24.22 14.69
N LEU A 16 -8.84 -24.04 14.49
CA LEU A 16 -9.38 -23.29 13.37
C LEU A 16 -9.01 -21.81 13.44
N THR A 17 -9.11 -21.18 14.61
CA THR A 17 -8.71 -19.77 14.78
C THR A 17 -7.22 -19.57 14.51
N LEU A 18 -6.36 -20.48 15.00
CA LEU A 18 -4.92 -20.39 14.76
C LEU A 18 -4.60 -20.55 13.27
N GLY A 19 -5.23 -21.53 12.60
CA GLY A 19 -5.08 -21.74 11.16
C GLY A 19 -5.54 -20.51 10.35
N PHE A 20 -6.63 -19.88 10.75
CA PHE A 20 -7.14 -18.66 10.11
C PHE A 20 -6.19 -17.47 10.28
N ILE A 21 -5.62 -17.28 11.48
CA ILE A 21 -4.61 -16.24 11.76
C ILE A 21 -3.37 -16.46 10.88
N ILE A 22 -2.84 -17.69 10.83
CA ILE A 22 -1.68 -18.02 9.99
C ILE A 22 -1.97 -17.75 8.51
N TYR A 23 -3.16 -18.15 8.04
CA TYR A 23 -3.59 -17.89 6.66
C TYR A 23 -3.67 -16.40 6.33
N TRP A 24 -4.19 -15.58 7.25
CA TRP A 24 -4.24 -14.13 7.10
C TRP A 24 -2.84 -13.50 7.04
N LEU A 25 -1.92 -13.92 7.92
CA LEU A 25 -0.54 -13.42 7.92
C LEU A 25 0.19 -13.73 6.61
N ILE A 26 0.05 -14.96 6.09
CA ILE A 26 0.65 -15.35 4.81
C ILE A 26 0.04 -14.55 3.65
N SER A 27 -1.28 -14.40 3.64
CA SER A 27 -2.00 -13.70 2.56
C SER A 27 -1.64 -12.21 2.49
N ALA A 28 -1.49 -11.54 3.63
CA ALA A 28 -1.03 -10.15 3.68
C ALA A 28 0.39 -9.99 3.09
N ASN A 29 1.30 -10.91 3.45
CA ASN A 29 2.68 -10.88 2.96
C ASN A 29 2.80 -11.21 1.45
N LEU A 30 1.87 -12.00 0.90
CA LEU A 30 1.81 -12.27 -0.54
C LEU A 30 1.43 -11.01 -1.35
N GLY A 31 0.51 -10.18 -0.87
CA GLY A 31 0.09 -8.96 -1.56
C GLY A 31 1.23 -7.96 -1.80
N ILE A 32 2.12 -7.80 -0.81
CA ILE A 32 3.27 -6.88 -0.92
C ILE A 32 4.36 -7.46 -1.83
N ASN A 33 4.61 -8.77 -1.74
CA ASN A 33 5.53 -9.43 -2.67
C ASN A 33 5.01 -9.35 -4.12
N ASP A 34 3.69 -9.40 -4.32
CA ASP A 34 3.08 -9.22 -5.65
C ASP A 34 3.29 -7.79 -6.19
N LEU A 35 3.26 -6.76 -5.34
CA LEU A 35 3.53 -5.37 -5.73
C LEU A 35 4.91 -5.21 -6.38
N LEU A 36 5.91 -5.92 -5.85
CA LEU A 36 7.30 -5.84 -6.30
C LEU A 36 7.64 -6.77 -7.48
N LYS A 37 6.73 -7.67 -7.90
CA LYS A 37 6.99 -8.58 -9.04
C LYS A 37 6.96 -7.87 -10.39
N SER A 38 6.01 -6.95 -10.56
CA SER A 38 5.83 -6.18 -11.79
C SER A 38 5.50 -4.71 -11.50
N PRO A 39 6.41 -4.00 -10.81
CA PRO A 39 6.15 -2.65 -10.32
C PRO A 39 6.15 -1.65 -11.47
N LYS A 40 5.20 -0.72 -11.38
CA LYS A 40 5.14 0.47 -12.20
C LYS A 40 4.84 1.68 -11.35
N TYR A 41 5.08 2.85 -11.94
CA TYR A 41 5.02 4.11 -11.23
C TYR A 41 4.05 5.07 -11.90
N THR A 42 3.32 5.84 -11.09
CA THR A 42 2.41 6.88 -11.54
C THR A 42 2.37 7.99 -10.50
N ILE A 43 1.62 9.05 -10.79
CA ILE A 43 1.38 10.14 -9.85
C ILE A 43 0.01 9.96 -9.21
N GLY A 44 -0.02 10.01 -7.88
CA GLY A 44 -1.22 10.15 -7.09
C GLY A 44 -1.45 11.60 -6.69
N GLU A 45 -2.69 11.93 -6.39
CA GLU A 45 -3.11 13.25 -5.91
C GLU A 45 -4.00 13.07 -4.68
N ALA A 46 -3.70 13.79 -3.60
CA ALA A 46 -4.56 13.91 -2.44
C ALA A 46 -5.86 14.64 -2.81
N ILE A 47 -7.02 14.02 -2.55
CA ILE A 47 -8.34 14.61 -2.84
C ILE A 47 -9.06 15.15 -1.61
N SER A 48 -8.53 14.85 -0.43
CA SER A 48 -8.99 15.39 0.86
C SER A 48 -7.81 15.84 1.69
N ASP A 49 -8.08 16.75 2.61
CA ASP A 49 -7.18 16.99 3.73
C ASP A 49 -7.24 15.81 4.72
N TRP A 50 -6.31 15.81 5.67
CA TRP A 50 -6.26 14.80 6.72
C TRP A 50 -7.56 14.80 7.52
N HIS A 51 -8.20 13.65 7.61
CA HIS A 51 -9.47 13.51 8.31
C HIS A 51 -9.59 12.15 9.00
N HIS A 52 -10.45 12.11 10.02
CA HIS A 52 -10.96 10.87 10.56
C HIS A 52 -12.09 10.35 9.67
N LYS A 53 -11.91 9.16 9.10
CA LYS A 53 -13.00 8.48 8.40
C LYS A 53 -13.80 7.68 9.41
N ASN A 54 -15.12 7.81 9.37
CA ASN A 54 -16.03 7.32 10.41
C ASN A 54 -15.88 5.82 10.76
N ASN A 55 -15.29 4.98 9.88
CA ASN A 55 -15.08 3.55 10.11
C ASN A 55 -13.77 2.94 9.53
N ASN A 56 -12.91 3.68 8.80
CA ASN A 56 -11.81 3.10 8.00
C ASN A 56 -10.44 3.73 8.25
N GLY A 57 -10.24 4.27 9.46
CA GLY A 57 -8.96 4.83 9.87
C GLY A 57 -8.83 6.32 9.59
N VAL A 58 -7.58 6.77 9.69
CA VAL A 58 -7.21 8.17 9.76
C VAL A 58 -6.20 8.46 8.66
N GLY A 59 -6.37 9.56 7.94
CA GLY A 59 -5.43 9.95 6.90
C GLY A 59 -6.06 10.80 5.81
N ILE A 60 -5.47 10.73 4.63
CA ILE A 60 -5.93 11.42 3.43
C ILE A 60 -6.53 10.42 2.45
N ASP A 61 -7.60 10.83 1.78
CA ASP A 61 -8.07 10.17 0.58
C ASP A 61 -7.23 10.66 -0.61
N TYR A 62 -6.85 9.73 -1.48
CA TYR A 62 -6.11 10.03 -2.69
C TYR A 62 -6.63 9.23 -3.88
N LYS A 63 -6.30 9.71 -5.07
CA LYS A 63 -6.58 9.02 -6.33
C LYS A 63 -5.34 8.93 -7.20
N TYR A 64 -5.34 7.99 -8.13
CA TYR A 64 -4.36 7.89 -9.20
C TYR A 64 -4.99 7.23 -10.42
N ASP A 65 -4.48 7.57 -11.60
CA ASP A 65 -5.01 7.07 -12.87
C ASP A 65 -4.06 6.05 -13.49
N VAL A 66 -4.61 4.91 -13.92
CA VAL A 66 -3.90 3.91 -14.72
C VAL A 66 -4.85 3.42 -15.80
N ASN A 67 -4.41 3.53 -17.05
CA ASN A 67 -5.13 3.08 -18.24
C ASN A 67 -6.55 3.65 -18.34
N ALA A 68 -6.69 4.95 -18.05
CA ALA A 68 -7.96 5.68 -17.98
C ALA A 68 -8.95 5.18 -16.90
N ILE A 69 -8.47 4.40 -15.93
CA ILE A 69 -9.22 3.99 -14.75
C ILE A 69 -8.66 4.76 -13.55
N THR A 70 -9.53 5.44 -12.83
CA THR A 70 -9.21 6.12 -11.57
C THR A 70 -9.38 5.15 -10.41
N TYR A 71 -8.32 4.99 -9.63
CA TYR A 71 -8.33 4.27 -8.37
C TYR A 71 -8.40 5.27 -7.22
N SER A 72 -9.03 4.93 -6.12
CA SER A 72 -9.13 5.81 -4.95
C SER A 72 -8.93 5.02 -3.67
N LYS A 73 -8.11 5.55 -2.77
CA LYS A 73 -7.66 4.89 -1.55
C LYS A 73 -7.50 5.90 -0.42
N THR A 74 -7.33 5.39 0.79
CA THR A 74 -7.00 6.17 1.98
C THR A 74 -5.62 5.74 2.47
N ALA A 75 -4.77 6.69 2.86
CA ALA A 75 -3.46 6.41 3.46
C ALA A 75 -3.21 7.33 4.66
N ASN A 76 -2.56 6.77 5.68
CA ASN A 76 -2.18 7.52 6.89
C ASN A 76 -0.87 8.29 6.66
N VAL A 77 -0.95 9.33 5.85
CA VAL A 77 0.16 10.25 5.54
C VAL A 77 -0.33 11.69 5.68
N SER A 78 0.59 12.64 5.85
CA SER A 78 0.28 14.03 6.19
C SER A 78 0.29 14.98 4.98
N TYR A 79 -0.35 14.58 3.89
CA TYR A 79 -0.52 15.44 2.70
C TYR A 79 -1.71 16.39 2.85
N GLN A 80 -1.67 17.51 2.13
CA GLN A 80 -2.79 18.42 1.95
C GLN A 80 -3.52 18.09 0.65
N LYS A 81 -4.79 18.48 0.56
CA LYS A 81 -5.56 18.32 -0.67
C LYS A 81 -4.86 19.02 -1.85
N GLY A 82 -4.68 18.28 -2.94
CA GLY A 82 -4.00 18.73 -4.16
C GLY A 82 -2.51 18.36 -4.20
N ASP A 83 -1.92 17.92 -3.09
CA ASP A 83 -0.55 17.43 -3.09
C ASP A 83 -0.42 16.21 -3.99
N LYS A 84 0.68 16.18 -4.75
CA LYS A 84 1.03 15.08 -5.65
C LYS A 84 2.19 14.28 -5.10
N PHE A 85 2.14 12.97 -5.27
CA PHE A 85 3.18 12.05 -4.79
C PHE A 85 3.33 10.85 -5.70
N LEU A 86 4.49 10.19 -5.60
CA LEU A 86 4.80 9.01 -6.38
C LEU A 86 4.02 7.81 -5.83
N ILE A 87 3.36 7.09 -6.72
CA ILE A 87 2.70 5.82 -6.44
C ILE A 87 3.48 4.71 -7.11
N ILE A 88 3.76 3.64 -6.36
CA ILE A 88 4.12 2.32 -6.91
C ILE A 88 2.86 1.45 -6.98
N PHE A 89 2.68 0.73 -8.08
CA PHE A 89 1.55 -0.19 -8.26
C PHE A 89 1.95 -1.45 -9.04
N ASP A 90 1.20 -2.53 -8.84
CA ASP A 90 1.36 -3.75 -9.65
C ASP A 90 0.70 -3.57 -11.00
N SER A 91 1.46 -3.73 -12.08
CA SER A 91 0.92 -3.60 -13.44
C SER A 91 -0.15 -4.64 -13.82
N ILE A 92 -0.26 -5.77 -13.10
CA ILE A 92 -1.29 -6.79 -13.32
C ILE A 92 -2.56 -6.46 -12.53
N LYS A 93 -2.41 -6.03 -11.27
CA LYS A 93 -3.51 -5.58 -10.39
C LYS A 93 -3.23 -4.17 -9.88
N PRO A 94 -3.58 -3.10 -10.64
CA PRO A 94 -3.21 -1.73 -10.28
C PRO A 94 -3.83 -1.22 -8.97
N ASP A 95 -4.87 -1.88 -8.46
CA ASP A 95 -5.42 -1.63 -7.13
C ASP A 95 -4.48 -2.10 -6.01
N ASN A 96 -3.50 -2.96 -6.29
CA ASN A 96 -2.39 -3.20 -5.38
C ASN A 96 -1.34 -2.10 -5.58
N SER A 97 -1.23 -1.19 -4.61
CA SER A 97 -0.44 0.03 -4.72
C SER A 97 -0.08 0.61 -3.36
N ALA A 98 0.98 1.42 -3.33
CA ALA A 98 1.45 2.15 -2.16
C ALA A 98 1.95 3.55 -2.55
N ILE A 99 1.82 4.48 -1.60
CA ILE A 99 2.45 5.80 -1.70
C ILE A 99 3.94 5.66 -1.35
N LEU A 100 4.81 6.27 -2.15
CA LEU A 100 6.23 6.40 -1.86
C LEU A 100 6.51 7.80 -1.31
N ASP A 101 6.10 8.06 -0.07
CA ASP A 101 6.22 9.38 0.58
C ASP A 101 7.66 9.81 0.87
N ILE A 102 8.61 8.88 0.74
CA ILE A 102 10.05 9.12 0.73
C ILE A 102 10.54 9.95 -0.47
N TYR A 103 9.71 10.12 -1.52
CA TYR A 103 10.01 10.96 -2.67
C TYR A 103 9.02 12.11 -2.77
N SER A 104 9.54 13.34 -2.70
CA SER A 104 8.75 14.55 -2.97
C SER A 104 8.69 14.83 -4.47
N ILE A 105 7.51 15.17 -4.98
CA ILE A 105 7.36 15.64 -6.35
C ILE A 105 7.58 17.14 -6.36
N GLU A 106 8.68 17.55 -6.96
CA GLU A 106 8.99 18.98 -7.13
C GLU A 106 7.99 19.66 -8.06
N ASN A 107 7.76 20.96 -7.87
CA ASN A 107 6.75 21.70 -8.61
C ASN A 107 6.93 21.64 -10.14
N TYR A 108 8.17 21.55 -10.64
CA TYR A 108 8.45 21.43 -12.08
C TYR A 108 8.08 20.05 -12.65
N LEU A 109 7.82 19.05 -11.80
CA LEU A 109 7.41 17.69 -12.18
C LEU A 109 5.88 17.54 -12.18
N ILE A 110 5.11 18.55 -11.77
CA ILE A 110 3.64 18.48 -11.63
C ILE A 110 2.93 18.29 -12.99
N ASP A 111 3.53 18.76 -14.08
CA ASP A 111 3.01 18.70 -15.46
C ASP A 111 3.56 17.51 -16.26
N LEU A 112 4.16 16.53 -15.58
CA LEU A 112 4.68 15.33 -16.23
C LEU A 112 3.58 14.55 -16.92
N LYS A 113 3.82 14.20 -18.18
CA LYS A 113 2.98 13.23 -18.91
C LYS A 113 3.27 11.84 -18.40
N VAL A 114 2.38 11.32 -17.56
CA VAL A 114 2.40 9.92 -17.16
C VAL A 114 1.87 9.06 -18.32
N PRO A 115 2.61 8.04 -18.79
CA PRO A 115 2.11 7.08 -19.75
C PRO A 115 0.83 6.41 -19.23
N SER A 116 -0.10 6.06 -20.11
CA SER A 116 -1.36 5.43 -19.70
C SER A 116 -1.14 4.16 -18.87
N LYS A 117 -0.06 3.42 -19.09
CA LYS A 117 0.28 2.21 -18.33
C LYS A 117 1.25 2.45 -17.18
N GLY A 118 1.50 3.70 -16.78
CA GLY A 118 2.55 4.08 -15.83
C GLY A 118 3.97 3.95 -16.39
N TRP A 119 4.93 4.52 -15.66
CA TRP A 119 6.36 4.42 -15.94
C TRP A 119 6.92 3.07 -15.50
N LYS A 120 7.93 2.59 -16.21
CA LYS A 120 8.89 1.64 -15.63
C LYS A 120 9.86 2.43 -14.74
N TYR A 121 10.61 1.71 -13.90
CA TYR A 121 11.63 2.31 -13.03
C TYR A 121 12.54 3.32 -13.76
N GLN A 122 13.13 2.90 -14.88
CA GLN A 122 14.05 3.71 -15.68
C GLN A 122 13.38 4.88 -16.43
N ASP A 123 12.05 4.89 -16.52
CA ASP A 123 11.29 5.92 -17.22
C ASP A 123 10.77 6.99 -16.25
N VAL A 124 10.99 6.83 -14.94
CA VAL A 124 10.64 7.83 -13.93
C VAL A 124 11.55 9.05 -14.14
N PRO A 125 10.99 10.25 -14.32
CA PRO A 125 11.75 11.43 -14.77
C PRO A 125 12.50 12.16 -13.65
N PHE A 126 12.75 11.48 -12.52
CA PHE A 126 13.49 11.98 -11.37
C PHE A 126 14.15 10.80 -10.65
N ASP A 127 15.15 11.11 -9.84
CA ASP A 127 15.98 10.09 -9.19
C ASP A 127 15.18 9.31 -8.15
N ILE A 128 15.07 8.00 -8.38
CA ILE A 128 14.51 7.04 -7.43
C ILE A 128 15.50 5.88 -7.27
N ASP A 129 15.55 5.29 -6.08
CA ASP A 129 16.40 4.14 -5.77
C ASP A 129 15.58 2.88 -5.51
N SER A 130 15.78 1.88 -6.36
CA SER A 130 15.06 0.60 -6.28
C SER A 130 15.29 -0.16 -4.96
N ASN A 131 16.48 -0.05 -4.35
CA ASN A 131 16.76 -0.73 -3.08
C ASN A 131 16.01 -0.06 -1.92
N THR A 132 15.97 1.26 -1.92
CA THR A 132 15.24 2.08 -0.95
C THR A 132 13.74 1.83 -1.08
N ILE A 133 13.20 1.81 -2.31
CA ILE A 133 11.79 1.45 -2.57
C ILE A 133 11.48 0.06 -2.04
N LYS A 134 12.33 -0.93 -2.35
CA LYS A 134 12.13 -2.31 -1.89
C LYS A 134 12.10 -2.40 -0.37
N LYS A 135 13.05 -1.75 0.31
CA LYS A 135 13.08 -1.70 1.78
C LYS A 135 11.84 -1.00 2.32
N TYR A 136 11.51 0.19 1.84
CA TYR A 136 10.35 0.95 2.27
C TYR A 136 9.03 0.16 2.15
N VAL A 137 8.80 -0.48 1.00
CA VAL A 137 7.61 -1.29 0.75
C VAL A 137 7.57 -2.56 1.63
N GLN A 138 8.73 -3.14 1.93
CA GLN A 138 8.83 -4.31 2.81
C GLN A 138 8.73 -3.95 4.30
N ASP A 139 9.27 -2.79 4.70
CA ASP A 139 9.30 -2.28 6.08
C ASP A 139 7.92 -1.81 6.53
N TRP A 140 7.04 -1.36 5.62
CA TRP A 140 5.61 -1.14 5.88
C TRP A 140 4.87 -2.41 6.35
N ASN A 141 5.47 -3.59 6.17
CA ASN A 141 4.92 -4.87 6.64
C ASN A 141 5.47 -5.30 8.02
N VAL A 142 6.33 -4.49 8.62
CA VAL A 142 6.85 -4.71 9.96
C VAL A 142 6.26 -3.62 10.84
N GLU A 143 5.60 -4.01 11.94
CA GLU A 143 5.02 -3.05 12.89
C GLU A 143 5.99 -1.89 13.18
N PRO A 144 5.49 -0.66 13.38
CA PRO A 144 6.34 0.52 13.53
C PRO A 144 7.32 0.28 14.68
N PHE A 145 8.58 0.01 14.35
CA PHE A 145 9.63 -0.01 15.35
C PHE A 145 9.71 1.38 15.94
N GLU A 146 9.50 1.46 17.26
CA GLU A 146 9.80 2.65 18.03
C GLU A 146 11.22 3.12 17.66
N TYR A 147 11.32 4.28 17.05
CA TYR A 147 12.61 4.93 16.87
C TYR A 147 13.16 5.21 18.26
N ILE A 148 14.13 4.42 18.71
CA ILE A 148 14.94 4.76 19.88
C ILE A 148 15.71 6.02 19.50
N GLN A 149 15.25 7.17 20.00
CA GLN A 149 16.02 8.40 19.94
C GLN A 149 17.31 8.18 20.75
N LYS A 150 18.45 8.42 20.10
CA LYS A 150 19.78 8.39 20.73
C LYS A 150 19.92 9.44 21.82
#